data_AF-A0A074S9Y6-F1
#
_entry.id   AF-A0A074S9Y6-F1
#
_cell.length_a   1.000
_cell.length_b   1.000
_cell.length_c   1.000
_cell.angle_alpha   90.00
_cell.angle_beta   90.00
_cell.angle_gamma   90.00
#
_symmetry.space_group_name_H-M   'P 1'
#
loop_
_entity.id
_entity.type
_entity.pdbx_description
1 polymer ?
#
loop_
_entity_poly.entity_id
_entity_poly.type
_entity_poly.pdbx_seq_one_letter_code
_entity_poly.pdbx_strand_id
1 'polypeptide(L)'
;MEEVTQHPAVESTTKKRTSHRGWIFKTFWIAACILTLGYSSKYHQRILRWQKYDPSNKDAKRRAYSTLVTSQSAGFKSSERAKQQKEWDRLIMPLSVITATSAAALAIPSPFDTPNLNWVATALYVVAFGLSLEGLLLIMYLTVFGAGSDPEMIGRLASGKGFLVGMSGPVAFVTALPTAITTYSSLFLLAGLLVMTIAADNSSDIKDHKGAFQAIVLVPVGLMLFCLLGTIAGCEWFAHRERHDYKYKKARDEGSGMESVTGNGSQIHSEPEGMSDVEQQRRETVRFEQIA
;
A
#
# COMPACT_ATOMS: atom_id res chain seq x y z
N MET A 1 -42.54 -54.46 26.26
CA MET A 1 -42.71 -53.13 26.87
C MET A 1 -41.35 -52.45 26.75
N GLU A 2 -41.12 -51.80 25.61
CA GLU A 2 -39.89 -51.04 25.34
C GLU A 2 -40.18 -49.57 25.63
N GLU A 3 -39.44 -49.02 26.59
CA GLU A 3 -39.55 -47.64 27.05
C GLU A 3 -38.73 -46.75 26.12
N VAL A 4 -39.40 -46.09 25.19
CA VAL A 4 -38.77 -45.15 24.23
C VAL A 4 -38.47 -43.84 24.95
N THR A 5 -37.21 -43.66 25.35
CA THR A 5 -36.69 -42.41 25.92
C THR A 5 -36.51 -41.35 24.84
N GLN A 6 -37.45 -40.40 24.76
CA GLN A 6 -37.32 -39.19 23.93
C GLN A 6 -36.35 -38.20 24.59
N HIS A 7 -35.21 -37.95 23.95
CA HIS A 7 -34.32 -36.85 24.31
C HIS A 7 -34.89 -35.53 23.76
N PRO A 8 -35.05 -34.49 24.60
CA PRO A 8 -35.48 -33.17 24.13
C PRO A 8 -34.37 -32.49 23.33
N ALA A 9 -34.71 -32.08 22.11
CA ALA A 9 -33.83 -31.30 21.25
C ALA A 9 -33.53 -29.94 21.91
N VAL A 10 -32.26 -29.73 22.26
CA VAL A 10 -31.76 -28.44 22.77
C VAL A 10 -31.71 -27.47 21.60
N GLU A 11 -32.75 -26.64 21.50
CA GLU A 11 -32.85 -25.55 20.52
C GLU A 11 -31.87 -24.43 20.91
N SER A 12 -30.67 -24.48 20.34
CA SER A 12 -29.65 -23.43 20.54
C SER A 12 -30.05 -22.14 19.84
N THR A 13 -30.74 -21.25 20.56
CA THR A 13 -31.03 -19.88 20.10
C THR A 13 -29.72 -19.09 20.02
N THR A 14 -29.06 -19.14 18.87
CA THR A 14 -27.88 -18.32 18.58
C THR A 14 -28.32 -16.86 18.43
N LYS A 15 -28.16 -16.11 19.52
CA LYS A 15 -28.42 -14.67 19.59
C LYS A 15 -27.53 -13.93 18.58
N LYS A 16 -28.12 -13.61 17.43
CA LYS A 16 -27.49 -12.90 16.30
C LYS A 16 -27.09 -11.48 16.77
N ARG A 17 -25.87 -11.31 17.30
CA ARG A 17 -25.31 -10.00 17.66
C ARG A 17 -25.28 -9.13 16.40
N THR A 18 -26.20 -8.18 16.33
CA THR A 18 -26.38 -7.23 15.24
C THR A 18 -25.17 -6.29 15.13
N SER A 19 -24.27 -6.62 14.21
CA SER A 19 -23.72 -5.79 13.11
C SER A 19 -23.40 -4.29 13.31
N HIS A 20 -23.17 -3.78 14.52
CA HIS A 20 -22.72 -2.39 14.70
C HIS A 20 -21.36 -2.12 14.04
N ARG A 21 -20.51 -3.16 13.99
CA ARG A 21 -19.21 -3.15 13.31
C ARG A 21 -19.33 -3.03 11.78
N GLY A 22 -20.42 -3.52 11.19
CA GLY A 22 -20.65 -3.47 9.75
C GLY A 22 -20.99 -2.07 9.23
N TRP A 23 -21.71 -1.28 10.04
CA TRP A 23 -22.10 0.09 9.67
C TRP A 23 -20.92 1.05 9.66
N ILE A 24 -20.10 1.02 10.71
CA ILE A 24 -18.89 1.86 10.83
C ILE A 24 -17.93 1.59 9.66
N PHE A 25 -17.81 0.34 9.25
CA PHE A 25 -16.97 -0.01 8.10
C PHE A 25 -17.54 0.54 6.78
N LYS A 26 -18.86 0.45 6.57
CA LYS A 26 -19.49 0.99 5.36
C LYS A 26 -19.34 2.50 5.27
N THR A 27 -19.55 3.23 6.37
CA THR A 27 -19.40 4.69 6.38
C THR A 27 -17.96 5.09 6.12
N PHE A 28 -17.00 4.41 6.75
CA PHE A 28 -15.58 4.64 6.49
C PHE A 28 -15.20 4.34 5.03
N TRP A 29 -15.73 3.27 4.45
CA TRP A 29 -15.48 2.93 3.05
C TRP A 29 -16.05 3.96 2.09
N ILE A 30 -17.26 4.46 2.34
CA ILE A 30 -17.88 5.52 1.52
C ILE A 30 -17.05 6.80 1.63
N ALA A 31 -16.64 7.19 2.84
CA ALA A 31 -15.76 8.34 3.05
C ALA A 31 -14.43 8.18 2.30
N ALA A 32 -13.81 6.99 2.35
CA ALA A 32 -12.61 6.67 1.60
C ALA A 32 -12.81 6.75 0.08
N CYS A 33 -13.96 6.30 -0.44
CA CYS A 33 -14.30 6.46 -1.85
C CYS A 33 -14.44 7.93 -2.26
N ILE A 34 -15.10 8.75 -1.44
CA ILE A 34 -15.25 10.19 -1.70
C ILE A 34 -13.89 10.89 -1.67
N LEU A 35 -13.09 10.63 -0.62
CA LEU A 35 -11.74 11.16 -0.44
C LEU A 35 -10.76 10.72 -1.53
N THR A 36 -11.02 9.61 -2.21
CA THR A 36 -10.16 9.13 -3.30
C THR A 36 -10.81 9.33 -4.66
N LEU A 37 -11.87 10.12 -4.79
CA LEU A 37 -12.59 10.35 -6.05
C LEU A 37 -12.99 9.04 -6.77
N GLY A 38 -13.25 7.98 -6.00
CA GLY A 38 -13.58 6.64 -6.50
C GLY A 38 -12.39 5.81 -6.98
N TYR A 39 -11.14 6.28 -6.89
CA TYR A 39 -9.96 5.48 -7.20
C TYR A 39 -9.89 4.24 -6.30
N SER A 40 -10.26 4.34 -5.01
CA SER A 40 -10.26 3.18 -4.10
C SER A 40 -11.08 2.00 -4.63
N SER A 41 -12.22 2.25 -5.29
CA SER A 41 -13.06 1.20 -5.89
C SER A 41 -12.34 0.51 -7.06
N LYS A 42 -11.66 1.28 -7.93
CA LYS A 42 -10.87 0.74 -9.03
C LYS A 42 -9.68 -0.09 -8.52
N TYR A 43 -8.97 0.39 -7.51
CA TYR A 43 -7.87 -0.34 -6.87
C TYR A 43 -8.35 -1.57 -6.13
N HIS A 44 -9.52 -1.52 -5.50
CA HIS A 44 -10.14 -2.68 -4.85
C HIS A 44 -10.44 -3.80 -5.86
N GLN A 45 -11.01 -3.47 -7.02
CA GLN A 45 -11.23 -4.46 -8.08
C GLN A 45 -9.92 -5.05 -8.61
N ARG A 46 -8.85 -4.25 -8.73
CA ARG A 46 -7.51 -4.76 -9.11
C ARG A 46 -6.98 -5.73 -8.06
N ILE A 47 -7.09 -5.38 -6.79
CA ILE A 47 -6.68 -6.23 -5.66
C ILE A 47 -7.45 -7.56 -5.64
N LEU A 48 -8.77 -7.54 -5.88
CA LEU A 48 -9.58 -8.76 -5.96
C LEU A 48 -9.12 -9.68 -7.11
N ARG A 49 -8.67 -9.13 -8.24
CA ARG A 49 -8.08 -9.94 -9.32
C ARG A 49 -6.77 -10.58 -8.89
N TRP A 50 -5.99 -9.90 -8.05
CA TRP A 50 -4.73 -10.43 -7.52
C TRP A 50 -4.96 -11.51 -6.46
N GLN A 51 -6.05 -11.46 -5.69
CA GLN A 51 -6.41 -12.56 -4.79
C GLN A 51 -6.66 -13.89 -5.51
N LYS A 52 -6.97 -13.88 -6.82
CA LYS A 52 -7.07 -15.12 -7.61
C LYS A 52 -5.73 -15.86 -7.73
N TYR A 53 -4.65 -15.15 -7.45
CA TYR A 53 -3.25 -15.57 -7.47
C TYR A 53 -2.74 -15.73 -6.02
N ASP A 54 -3.44 -16.49 -5.19
CA ASP A 54 -3.06 -16.69 -3.80
C ASP A 54 -2.07 -17.86 -3.62
N PRO A 55 -0.93 -17.69 -2.92
CA PRO A 55 0.00 -18.78 -2.64
C PRO A 55 -0.57 -19.88 -1.71
N SER A 56 -1.60 -19.59 -0.92
CA SER A 56 -2.33 -20.60 -0.14
C SER A 56 -3.25 -21.48 -1.00
N ASN A 57 -3.45 -21.11 -2.27
CA ASN A 57 -4.18 -21.94 -3.21
C ASN A 57 -3.34 -23.19 -3.53
N LYS A 58 -3.85 -24.36 -3.13
CA LYS A 58 -3.20 -25.65 -3.36
C LYS A 58 -3.23 -26.09 -4.83
N ASP A 59 -3.98 -25.38 -5.68
CA ASP A 59 -3.94 -25.57 -7.12
C ASP A 59 -2.54 -25.27 -7.68
N ALA A 60 -1.81 -26.32 -8.05
CA ALA A 60 -0.49 -26.22 -8.67
C ALA A 60 -0.48 -25.33 -9.94
N LYS A 61 -1.63 -25.20 -10.63
CA LYS A 61 -1.81 -24.33 -11.81
C LYS A 61 -2.04 -22.85 -11.49
N ARG A 62 -2.24 -22.48 -10.22
CA ARG A 62 -2.58 -21.11 -9.77
C ARG A 62 -1.68 -20.56 -8.66
N ARG A 63 -0.60 -21.27 -8.29
CA ARG A 63 0.42 -20.72 -7.38
C ARG A 63 1.07 -19.50 -8.01
N ALA A 64 0.94 -18.37 -7.34
CA ALA A 64 1.24 -17.07 -7.91
C ALA A 64 2.66 -16.57 -7.76
N TYR A 65 3.46 -17.23 -6.91
CA TYR A 65 4.77 -16.71 -6.55
C TYR A 65 5.84 -17.81 -6.43
N SER A 66 5.53 -19.07 -6.75
CA SER A 66 6.45 -20.21 -6.52
C SER A 66 7.23 -20.66 -7.75
N THR A 67 7.15 -19.97 -8.88
CA THR A 67 8.08 -20.26 -9.98
C THR A 67 8.98 -19.07 -10.13
N LEU A 68 10.21 -19.26 -9.67
CA LEU A 68 11.42 -18.85 -10.37
C LEU A 68 11.03 -18.55 -11.83
N VAL A 69 10.86 -17.27 -12.15
CA VAL A 69 10.58 -16.87 -13.51
C VAL A 69 11.89 -17.11 -14.24
N THR A 70 12.09 -18.32 -14.76
CA THR A 70 13.17 -18.66 -15.68
C THR A 70 12.90 -17.85 -16.94
N SER A 71 13.39 -16.61 -16.93
CA SER A 71 13.01 -15.56 -17.87
C SER A 71 13.68 -15.69 -19.24
N GLN A 72 14.30 -16.83 -19.54
CA GLN A 72 15.29 -16.90 -20.62
C GLN A 72 14.73 -17.33 -21.98
N SER A 73 13.55 -17.99 -22.06
CA SER A 73 13.05 -18.50 -23.36
C SER A 73 11.73 -17.90 -23.85
N ALA A 74 11.10 -17.01 -23.08
CA ALA A 74 9.77 -16.49 -23.40
C ALA A 74 9.65 -14.98 -23.19
N GLY A 75 10.46 -14.19 -23.92
CA GLY A 75 10.37 -12.73 -24.06
C GLY A 75 9.49 -12.03 -23.02
N PHE A 76 9.95 -12.00 -21.75
CA PHE A 76 9.06 -11.79 -20.62
C PHE A 76 8.47 -10.39 -20.63
N LYS A 77 7.15 -10.34 -20.86
CA LYS A 77 6.26 -9.25 -20.41
C LYS A 77 6.65 -8.91 -18.97
N SER A 78 7.06 -7.67 -18.72
CA SER A 78 7.62 -7.20 -17.45
C SER A 78 6.88 -7.76 -16.24
N SER A 79 7.61 -8.19 -15.20
CA SER A 79 7.03 -8.66 -13.94
C SER A 79 5.99 -7.66 -13.41
N GLU A 80 4.92 -8.13 -12.77
CA GLU A 80 3.87 -7.25 -12.22
C GLU A 80 4.46 -6.20 -11.26
N ARG A 81 5.56 -6.54 -10.55
CA ARG A 81 6.35 -5.59 -9.75
C ARG A 81 6.95 -4.46 -10.59
N ALA A 82 7.51 -4.76 -11.76
CA ALA A 82 8.01 -3.73 -12.68
C ALA A 82 6.87 -2.87 -13.26
N LYS A 83 5.67 -3.41 -13.45
CA LYS A 83 4.50 -2.61 -13.84
C LYS A 83 4.04 -1.67 -12.73
N GLN A 84 4.00 -2.15 -11.48
CA GLN A 84 3.70 -1.30 -10.33
C GLN A 84 4.76 -0.20 -10.17
N GLN A 85 6.05 -0.54 -10.23
CA GLN A 85 7.12 0.47 -10.16
C GLN A 85 6.96 1.52 -11.25
N LYS A 86 6.65 1.10 -12.48
CA LYS A 86 6.37 2.01 -13.59
C LYS A 86 5.13 2.89 -13.35
N GLU A 87 4.10 2.38 -12.68
CA GLU A 87 2.95 3.19 -12.25
C GLU A 87 3.35 4.21 -11.18
N TRP A 88 4.20 3.82 -10.21
CA TRP A 88 4.73 4.71 -9.19
C TRP A 88 5.61 5.81 -9.77
N ASP A 89 6.55 5.46 -10.65
CA ASP A 89 7.43 6.41 -11.34
C ASP A 89 6.61 7.43 -12.16
N ARG A 90 5.50 6.98 -12.77
CA ARG A 90 4.55 7.84 -13.47
C ARG A 90 3.80 8.82 -12.56
N LEU A 91 3.68 8.54 -11.27
CA LEU A 91 3.07 9.45 -10.29
C LEU A 91 4.09 10.42 -9.70
N ILE A 92 5.35 9.99 -9.53
CA ILE A 92 6.45 10.83 -9.03
C ILE A 92 6.65 12.03 -9.95
N MET A 93 6.71 11.82 -11.28
CA MET A 93 6.99 12.90 -12.23
C MET A 93 5.96 14.05 -12.15
N PRO A 94 4.64 13.82 -12.25
CA PRO A 94 3.62 14.86 -12.07
C PRO A 94 3.69 15.54 -10.72
N LEU A 95 3.88 14.80 -9.61
CA LEU A 95 3.98 15.39 -8.28
C LEU A 95 5.19 16.32 -8.15
N SER A 96 6.34 15.94 -8.70
CA SER A 96 7.54 16.79 -8.74
C SER A 96 7.30 18.05 -9.56
N VAL A 97 6.64 17.94 -10.73
CA VAL A 97 6.28 19.09 -11.56
C VAL A 97 5.34 20.02 -10.79
N ILE A 98 4.28 19.50 -10.18
CA ILE A 98 3.32 20.30 -9.40
C ILE A 98 4.04 20.99 -8.23
N THR A 99 4.92 20.28 -7.53
CA THR A 99 5.71 20.84 -6.43
C THR A 99 6.57 22.00 -6.91
N ALA A 100 7.32 21.82 -8.00
CA ALA A 100 8.20 22.83 -8.55
C ALA A 100 7.42 24.04 -9.09
N THR A 101 6.33 23.81 -9.82
CA THR A 101 5.47 24.88 -10.36
C THR A 101 4.82 25.66 -9.23
N SER A 102 4.31 25.00 -8.20
CA SER A 102 3.71 25.67 -7.03
C SER A 102 4.76 26.49 -6.27
N ALA A 103 5.95 25.94 -6.05
CA ALA A 103 7.06 26.66 -5.40
C ALA A 103 7.49 27.89 -6.22
N ALA A 104 7.60 27.75 -7.54
CA ALA A 104 7.92 28.87 -8.43
C ALA A 104 6.83 29.95 -8.40
N ALA A 105 5.56 29.55 -8.46
CA ALA A 105 4.42 30.47 -8.39
C ALA A 105 4.37 31.23 -7.05
N LEU A 106 4.80 30.60 -5.95
CA LEU A 106 4.88 31.23 -4.63
C LEU A 106 6.14 32.10 -4.45
N ALA A 107 7.22 31.83 -5.18
CA ALA A 107 8.49 32.55 -5.09
C ALA A 107 8.53 33.81 -5.96
N ILE A 108 7.77 33.85 -7.06
CA ILE A 108 7.72 35.00 -7.96
C ILE A 108 6.95 36.13 -7.28
N PRO A 109 7.60 37.26 -6.92
CA PRO A 109 6.87 38.44 -6.48
C PRO A 109 5.97 38.93 -7.63
N SER A 110 4.79 39.45 -7.30
CA SER A 110 3.87 40.00 -8.30
C SER A 110 4.63 41.03 -9.17
N PRO A 111 4.65 40.86 -10.51
CA PRO A 111 5.30 41.82 -11.41
C PRO A 111 4.52 43.14 -11.52
N PHE A 112 3.31 43.19 -10.97
CA PHE A 112 2.52 44.40 -10.83
C PHE A 112 2.93 45.07 -9.51
N ASP A 113 3.19 46.37 -9.52
CA ASP A 113 3.53 47.20 -8.34
C ASP A 113 2.47 47.17 -7.23
N THR A 114 1.39 46.42 -7.41
CA THR A 114 0.46 46.01 -6.37
C THR A 114 1.01 44.76 -5.65
N PRO A 115 1.32 44.87 -4.35
CA PRO A 115 1.98 43.81 -3.59
C PRO A 115 0.98 42.70 -3.20
N ASN A 116 0.18 42.15 -4.12
CA ASN A 116 -0.83 41.16 -3.78
C ASN A 116 -1.09 40.23 -4.97
N LEU A 117 -0.41 39.07 -5.01
CA LEU A 117 -1.11 37.90 -5.56
C LEU A 117 -2.44 37.79 -4.81
N ASN A 118 -3.55 37.57 -5.52
CA ASN A 118 -4.82 37.32 -4.87
C ASN A 118 -4.62 36.24 -3.80
N TRP A 119 -4.92 36.55 -2.53
CA TRP A 119 -4.64 35.67 -1.39
C TRP A 119 -5.22 34.27 -1.56
N VAL A 120 -6.33 34.15 -2.31
CA VAL A 120 -6.94 32.88 -2.68
C VAL A 120 -6.04 32.08 -3.62
N ALA A 121 -5.47 32.69 -4.66
CA ALA A 121 -4.51 32.03 -5.55
C ALA A 121 -3.27 31.55 -4.77
N THR A 122 -2.74 32.39 -3.87
CA THR A 122 -1.64 32.00 -2.98
C THR A 122 -2.03 30.80 -2.11
N ALA A 123 -3.22 30.82 -1.48
CA ALA A 123 -3.69 29.70 -0.67
C ALA A 123 -3.77 28.40 -1.48
N LEU A 124 -4.31 28.46 -2.71
CA LEU A 124 -4.45 27.29 -3.59
C LEU A 124 -3.07 26.76 -4.03
N TYR A 125 -2.10 27.62 -4.33
CA TYR A 125 -0.72 27.18 -4.63
C TYR A 125 -0.02 26.57 -3.41
N VAL A 126 -0.22 27.12 -2.21
CA VAL A 126 0.30 26.52 -0.96
C VAL A 126 -0.31 25.14 -0.72
N VAL A 127 -1.62 24.98 -0.93
CA VAL A 127 -2.28 23.66 -0.84
C VAL A 127 -1.70 22.70 -1.87
N ALA A 128 -1.60 23.11 -3.14
CA ALA A 128 -1.05 22.28 -4.21
C ALA A 128 0.37 21.79 -3.87
N PHE A 129 1.22 22.70 -3.36
CA PHE A 129 2.58 22.43 -2.91
C PHE A 129 2.63 21.47 -1.70
N GLY A 130 1.83 21.73 -0.66
CA GLY A 130 1.81 20.89 0.54
C GLY A 130 1.34 19.46 0.23
N LEU A 131 0.24 19.34 -0.51
CA LEU A 131 -0.27 18.05 -0.95
C LEU A 131 0.74 17.32 -1.84
N SER A 132 1.41 18.01 -2.78
CA SER A 132 2.36 17.34 -3.66
C SER A 132 3.59 16.81 -2.91
N LEU A 133 4.06 17.53 -1.89
CA LEU A 133 5.11 17.06 -0.99
C LEU A 133 4.69 15.83 -0.18
N GLU A 134 3.48 15.84 0.39
CA GLU A 134 2.93 14.67 1.09
C GLU A 134 2.80 13.46 0.17
N GLY A 135 2.38 13.68 -1.08
CA GLY A 135 2.32 12.66 -2.12
C GLY A 135 3.70 12.05 -2.41
N LEU A 136 4.73 12.88 -2.57
CA LEU A 136 6.11 12.42 -2.79
C LEU A 136 6.63 11.62 -1.59
N LEU A 137 6.41 12.11 -0.36
CA LEU A 137 6.82 11.43 0.86
C LEU A 137 6.15 10.06 0.98
N LEU A 138 4.84 9.99 0.70
CA LEU A 138 4.12 8.74 0.73
C LEU A 138 4.62 7.74 -0.32
N ILE A 139 4.85 8.17 -1.56
CA ILE A 139 5.40 7.29 -2.60
C ILE A 139 6.78 6.79 -2.17
N MET A 140 7.65 7.67 -1.68
CA MET A 140 8.98 7.29 -1.18
C MET A 140 8.89 6.27 -0.03
N TYR A 141 7.98 6.48 0.91
CA TYR A 141 7.76 5.52 1.99
C TYR A 141 7.30 4.17 1.45
N LEU A 142 6.31 4.14 0.56
CA LEU A 142 5.78 2.90 -0.01
C LEU A 142 6.80 2.15 -0.87
N THR A 143 7.68 2.86 -1.60
CA THR A 143 8.75 2.23 -2.38
C THR A 143 9.83 1.63 -1.48
N VAL A 144 10.25 2.34 -0.43
CA VAL A 144 11.20 1.81 0.58
C VAL A 144 10.59 0.62 1.31
N PHE A 145 9.33 0.72 1.73
CA PHE A 145 8.59 -0.37 2.35
C PHE A 145 8.52 -1.58 1.42
N GLY A 146 8.15 -1.37 0.15
CA GLY A 146 8.10 -2.43 -0.87
C GLY A 146 9.47 -3.00 -1.27
N ALA A 147 10.56 -2.27 -1.05
CA ALA A 147 11.92 -2.76 -1.28
C ALA A 147 12.42 -3.63 -0.12
N GLY A 148 12.16 -3.21 1.12
CA GLY A 148 12.58 -3.93 2.33
C GLY A 148 11.69 -5.10 2.75
N SER A 149 10.60 -5.35 2.03
CA SER A 149 9.61 -6.38 2.34
C SER A 149 9.78 -7.62 1.48
N ASP A 150 9.60 -8.80 2.09
CA ASP A 150 9.59 -10.07 1.34
C ASP A 150 8.47 -10.07 0.28
N PRO A 151 8.70 -10.63 -0.93
CA PRO A 151 7.67 -10.70 -1.97
C PRO A 151 6.38 -11.38 -1.50
N GLU A 152 6.49 -12.37 -0.62
CA GLU A 152 5.33 -13.03 0.00
C GLU A 152 4.55 -12.10 0.93
N MET A 153 5.24 -11.29 1.74
CA MET A 153 4.62 -10.29 2.61
C MET A 153 3.88 -9.24 1.79
N ILE A 154 4.49 -8.75 0.71
CA ILE A 154 3.86 -7.80 -0.22
C ILE A 154 2.63 -8.44 -0.87
N GLY A 155 2.72 -9.70 -1.31
CA GLY A 155 1.58 -10.44 -1.85
C GLY A 155 0.45 -10.64 -0.84
N ARG A 156 0.77 -10.93 0.43
CA ARG A 156 -0.20 -11.05 1.54
C ARG A 156 -0.84 -9.73 1.92
N LEU A 157 -0.08 -8.64 1.89
CA LEU A 157 -0.57 -7.27 2.09
C LEU A 157 -1.50 -6.89 0.93
N ALA A 158 -1.05 -7.06 -0.30
CA ALA A 158 -1.82 -6.75 -1.51
C ALA A 158 -3.11 -7.57 -1.60
N SER A 159 -3.08 -8.84 -1.21
CA SER A 159 -4.27 -9.70 -1.15
C SER A 159 -5.19 -9.41 0.04
N GLY A 160 -4.80 -8.56 0.99
CA GLY A 160 -5.62 -8.24 2.17
C GLY A 160 -5.89 -9.41 3.11
N LYS A 161 -5.33 -10.61 2.88
CA LYS A 161 -5.56 -11.79 3.74
C LYS A 161 -4.89 -11.67 5.10
N GLY A 162 -3.76 -10.97 5.18
CA GLY A 162 -3.11 -10.67 6.46
C GLY A 162 -3.69 -9.43 7.16
N PHE A 163 -4.25 -8.48 6.40
CA PHE A 163 -4.72 -7.20 6.92
C PHE A 163 -6.18 -7.30 7.37
N LEU A 164 -6.46 -7.07 8.66
CA LEU A 164 -7.83 -7.00 9.22
C LEU A 164 -8.76 -8.17 8.81
N VAL A 165 -8.26 -9.42 8.81
CA VAL A 165 -9.11 -10.62 8.58
C VAL A 165 -9.73 -10.65 7.18
N GLY A 166 -8.95 -10.39 6.13
CA GLY A 166 -9.42 -10.49 4.74
C GLY A 166 -10.06 -9.19 4.19
N MET A 167 -9.90 -8.07 4.89
CA MET A 167 -10.43 -6.78 4.44
C MET A 167 -9.45 -6.16 3.43
N SER A 168 -9.73 -6.34 2.14
CA SER A 168 -8.96 -5.73 1.04
C SER A 168 -9.21 -4.23 0.86
N GLY A 169 -10.19 -3.66 1.56
CA GLY A 169 -10.55 -2.23 1.48
C GLY A 169 -9.41 -1.29 1.92
N PRO A 170 -8.88 -1.41 3.15
CA PRO A 170 -7.79 -0.54 3.63
C PRO A 170 -6.56 -0.54 2.73
N VAL A 171 -6.18 -1.69 2.19
CA VAL A 171 -5.03 -1.79 1.26
C VAL A 171 -5.34 -1.04 -0.04
N ALA A 172 -6.56 -1.21 -0.59
CA ALA A 172 -6.99 -0.46 -1.77
C ALA A 172 -6.95 1.05 -1.54
N PHE A 173 -7.36 1.52 -0.36
CA PHE A 173 -7.29 2.93 0.02
C PHE A 173 -5.84 3.43 0.04
N VAL A 174 -4.94 2.73 0.75
CA VAL A 174 -3.51 3.09 0.80
C VAL A 174 -2.89 3.17 -0.59
N THR A 175 -3.17 2.20 -1.46
CA THR A 175 -2.63 2.18 -2.83
C THR A 175 -3.21 3.27 -3.74
N ALA A 176 -4.45 3.71 -3.48
CA ALA A 176 -5.10 4.76 -4.26
C ALA A 176 -4.72 6.18 -3.79
N LEU A 177 -4.22 6.31 -2.57
CA LEU A 177 -4.00 7.59 -1.90
C LEU A 177 -2.99 8.48 -2.65
N PRO A 178 -1.86 7.97 -3.16
CA PRO A 178 -0.93 8.77 -3.96
C PRO A 178 -1.57 9.34 -5.23
N THR A 179 -2.38 8.55 -5.94
CA THR A 179 -3.12 9.01 -7.12
C THR A 179 -4.15 10.08 -6.77
N ALA A 180 -4.86 9.90 -5.65
CA ALA A 180 -5.80 10.90 -5.15
C ALA A 180 -5.08 12.22 -4.82
N ILE A 181 -3.96 12.16 -4.10
CA ILE A 181 -3.12 13.33 -3.80
C ILE A 181 -2.71 14.05 -5.09
N THR A 182 -2.13 13.34 -6.06
CA THR A 182 -1.73 13.94 -7.34
C THR A 182 -2.88 14.66 -8.03
N THR A 183 -4.08 14.08 -7.97
CA THR A 183 -5.28 14.65 -8.59
C THR A 183 -5.70 15.93 -7.86
N TYR A 184 -5.78 15.92 -6.53
CA TYR A 184 -6.11 17.13 -5.77
C TYR A 184 -5.05 18.21 -5.93
N SER A 185 -3.76 17.89 -5.83
CA SER A 185 -2.68 18.85 -6.06
C SER A 185 -2.79 19.52 -7.44
N SER A 186 -3.09 18.74 -8.48
CA SER A 186 -3.32 19.27 -9.84
C SER A 186 -4.53 20.21 -9.91
N LEU A 187 -5.64 19.84 -9.27
CA LEU A 187 -6.84 20.67 -9.23
C LEU A 187 -6.61 21.99 -8.50
N PHE A 188 -5.92 21.96 -7.36
CA PHE A 188 -5.56 23.17 -6.61
C PHE A 188 -4.60 24.07 -7.40
N LEU A 189 -3.61 23.50 -8.08
CA LEU A 189 -2.70 24.25 -8.95
C LEU A 189 -3.47 24.94 -10.09
N LEU A 190 -4.37 24.22 -10.76
CA LEU A 190 -5.16 24.75 -11.87
C LEU A 190 -6.17 25.81 -11.40
N ALA A 191 -6.81 25.59 -10.25
CA ALA A 191 -7.69 26.58 -9.63
C ALA A 191 -6.93 27.85 -9.23
N GLY A 192 -5.71 27.71 -8.67
CA GLY A 192 -4.84 28.85 -8.35
C GLY A 192 -4.50 29.67 -9.58
N LEU A 193 -4.19 29.00 -10.69
CA LEU A 193 -3.95 29.63 -11.98
C LEU A 193 -5.18 30.39 -12.49
N LEU A 194 -6.36 29.76 -12.46
CA LEU A 194 -7.61 30.40 -12.89
C LEU A 194 -7.94 31.64 -12.04
N VAL A 195 -7.84 31.53 -10.71
CA VAL A 195 -8.08 32.67 -9.80
C VAL A 195 -7.12 33.81 -10.10
N MET A 196 -5.84 33.51 -10.32
CA MET A 196 -4.84 34.51 -10.68
C MET A 196 -5.17 35.20 -12.02
N THR A 197 -5.68 34.47 -13.02
CA THR A 197 -6.08 35.06 -14.30
C THR A 197 -7.35 35.91 -14.22
N ILE A 198 -8.34 35.52 -13.41
CA ILE A 198 -9.63 36.22 -13.30
C ILE A 198 -9.50 37.45 -12.41
N ALA A 199 -8.77 37.33 -11.31
CA ALA A 199 -8.70 38.36 -10.28
C ALA A 199 -7.49 39.31 -10.43
N ALA A 200 -6.91 39.39 -11.63
CA ALA A 200 -5.74 40.22 -11.90
C ALA A 200 -5.92 41.71 -11.52
N ASP A 201 -7.17 42.19 -11.48
CA ASP A 201 -7.51 43.60 -11.22
C ASP A 201 -8.04 43.86 -9.78
N ASN A 202 -8.22 42.80 -8.97
CA ASN A 202 -8.78 42.90 -7.60
C ASN A 202 -7.70 42.58 -6.55
N SER A 203 -7.01 43.61 -6.06
CA SER A 203 -5.98 43.47 -5.02
C SER A 203 -6.60 43.43 -3.62
N SER A 204 -6.87 42.22 -3.12
CA SER A 204 -7.18 41.99 -1.69
C SER A 204 -5.99 41.35 -0.99
N ASP A 205 -5.58 41.91 0.15
CA ASP A 205 -4.42 41.43 0.93
C ASP A 205 -4.82 40.22 1.79
N ILE A 206 -3.86 39.31 2.01
CA ILE A 206 -3.96 38.19 2.95
C ILE A 206 -4.27 38.68 4.36
N LYS A 207 -3.76 39.85 4.76
CA LYS A 207 -3.95 40.42 6.10
C LYS A 207 -5.41 40.59 6.47
N ASP A 208 -6.26 40.88 5.49
CA ASP A 208 -7.70 41.08 5.69
C ASP A 208 -8.46 39.75 5.80
N HIS A 209 -7.87 38.65 5.32
CA HIS A 209 -8.51 37.35 5.17
C HIS A 209 -7.74 36.20 5.85
N LYS A 210 -6.94 36.51 6.88
CA LYS A 210 -6.02 35.54 7.52
C LYS A 210 -6.69 34.24 7.95
N GLY A 211 -7.89 34.32 8.55
CA GLY A 211 -8.63 33.14 9.00
C GLY A 211 -9.08 32.23 7.85
N ALA A 212 -9.60 32.83 6.77
CA ALA A 212 -10.04 32.10 5.59
C ALA A 212 -8.84 31.47 4.85
N PHE A 213 -7.75 32.22 4.71
CA PHE A 213 -6.49 31.71 4.15
C PHE A 213 -5.99 30.49 4.94
N GLN A 214 -5.89 30.60 6.27
CA GLN A 214 -5.45 29.50 7.13
C GLN A 214 -6.37 28.28 7.01
N ALA A 215 -7.69 28.48 6.97
CA ALA A 215 -8.63 27.37 6.83
C ALA A 215 -8.49 26.65 5.47
N ILE A 216 -8.39 27.39 4.37
CA ILE A 216 -8.23 26.83 3.02
C ILE A 216 -6.93 26.03 2.91
N VAL A 217 -5.86 26.49 3.55
CA VAL A 217 -4.56 25.80 3.52
C VAL A 217 -4.52 24.61 4.49
N LEU A 218 -4.87 24.82 5.76
CA LEU A 218 -4.66 23.82 6.81
C LEU A 218 -5.63 22.65 6.72
N VAL A 219 -6.86 22.85 6.24
CA VAL A 219 -7.85 21.77 6.20
C VAL A 219 -7.44 20.66 5.22
N PRO A 220 -7.14 20.94 3.93
CA PRO A 220 -6.75 19.90 2.99
C PRO A 220 -5.40 19.26 3.34
N VAL A 221 -4.40 20.07 3.66
CA VAL A 221 -3.04 19.59 4.00
C VAL A 221 -3.08 18.79 5.30
N GLY A 222 -3.71 19.32 6.37
CA GLY A 222 -3.81 18.62 7.64
C GLY A 222 -4.60 17.30 7.57
N LEU A 223 -5.69 17.27 6.79
CA LEU A 223 -6.45 16.04 6.55
C LEU A 223 -5.63 14.98 5.82
N MET A 224 -4.88 15.39 4.79
CA MET A 224 -4.04 14.46 4.02
C MET A 224 -2.83 13.99 4.82
N LEU A 225 -2.20 14.85 5.62
CA LEU A 225 -1.17 14.47 6.58
C LEU A 225 -1.67 13.43 7.57
N PHE A 226 -2.87 13.60 8.12
CA PHE A 226 -3.47 12.62 9.02
C PHE A 226 -3.68 11.27 8.32
N CYS A 227 -4.18 11.27 7.09
CA CYS A 227 -4.33 10.05 6.28
C CYS A 227 -2.98 9.39 5.96
N LEU A 228 -1.93 10.18 5.71
CA LEU A 228 -0.56 9.71 5.48
C LEU A 228 0.00 9.04 6.74
N LEU A 229 -0.12 9.68 7.90
CA LEU A 229 0.32 9.10 9.18
C LEU A 229 -0.42 7.80 9.50
N GLY A 230 -1.73 7.76 9.27
CA GLY A 230 -2.53 6.54 9.42
C GLY A 230 -2.10 5.43 8.47
N THR A 231 -1.71 5.79 7.25
CA THR A 231 -1.19 4.84 6.26
C THR A 231 0.16 4.25 6.70
N ILE A 232 1.11 5.10 7.09
CA ILE A 232 2.44 4.68 7.59
C ILE A 232 2.27 3.79 8.83
N ALA A 233 1.51 4.25 9.83
CA ALA A 233 1.26 3.49 11.04
C ALA A 233 0.60 2.13 10.74
N GLY A 234 -0.34 2.09 9.78
CA GLY A 234 -0.98 0.86 9.33
C GLY A 234 0.00 -0.12 8.66
N CYS A 235 0.88 0.38 7.79
CA CYS A 235 1.92 -0.42 7.14
C CYS A 235 2.92 -0.99 8.15
N GLU A 236 3.42 -0.16 9.07
CA GLU A 236 4.35 -0.60 10.13
C GLU A 236 3.71 -1.60 11.08
N TRP A 237 2.48 -1.33 11.54
CA TRP A 237 1.73 -2.25 12.40
C TRP A 237 1.59 -3.62 11.74
N PHE A 238 1.27 -3.63 10.44
CA PHE A 238 1.12 -4.86 9.69
C PHE A 238 2.45 -5.63 9.56
N ALA A 239 3.51 -4.96 9.14
CA ALA A 239 4.82 -5.57 9.01
C ALA A 239 5.32 -6.12 10.34
N HIS A 240 5.10 -5.38 11.44
CA HIS A 240 5.43 -5.82 12.78
C HIS A 240 4.68 -7.09 13.18
N ARG A 241 3.36 -7.12 12.94
CA ARG A 241 2.52 -8.29 13.23
C ARG A 241 2.98 -9.52 12.46
N GLU A 242 3.29 -9.38 11.18
CA GLU A 242 3.72 -10.50 10.34
C GLU A 242 5.07 -11.08 10.80
N ARG A 243 6.00 -10.22 11.22
CA ARG A 243 7.28 -10.66 11.82
C ARG A 243 7.06 -11.44 13.11
N HIS A 244 6.10 -11.04 13.93
CA HIS A 244 5.75 -11.78 15.15
C HIS A 244 5.15 -13.14 14.84
N ASP A 245 4.18 -13.22 13.93
CA ASP A 245 3.53 -14.48 13.55
C ASP A 245 4.54 -15.49 12.95
N TYR A 246 5.52 -15.00 12.19
CA TYR A 246 6.59 -15.85 11.65
C TYR A 246 7.49 -16.44 12.74
N LYS A 247 7.89 -15.64 13.73
CA LYS A 247 8.70 -16.11 14.88
C LYS A 247 7.98 -17.19 15.68
N TYR A 248 6.67 -17.02 15.93
CA TYR A 248 5.88 -18.01 16.65
C TYR A 248 5.73 -19.33 15.89
N LYS A 249 5.52 -19.28 14.57
CA LYS A 249 5.45 -20.50 13.75
C LYS A 249 6.77 -21.25 13.75
N LYS A 250 7.88 -20.54 13.53
CA LYS A 250 9.21 -21.13 13.54
C LYS A 250 9.52 -21.82 14.87
N ALA A 251 9.23 -21.16 16.00
CA ALA A 251 9.43 -21.73 17.33
C ALA A 251 8.56 -22.97 17.58
N ARG A 252 7.33 -23.00 17.04
CA ARG A 252 6.44 -24.16 17.15
C ARG A 252 6.95 -25.35 16.34
N ASP A 253 7.39 -25.10 15.12
CA ASP A 253 7.90 -26.16 14.23
C ASP A 253 9.21 -26.73 14.78
N GLU A 254 10.12 -25.89 15.28
CA GLU A 254 11.37 -26.30 15.93
C GLU A 254 11.13 -27.03 17.27
N GLY A 255 10.16 -26.58 18.09
CA GLY A 255 9.80 -27.24 19.35
C GLY A 255 9.13 -28.60 19.17
N SER A 256 8.33 -28.79 18.11
CA SER A 256 7.66 -30.06 17.82
C SER A 256 8.59 -31.13 17.24
N GLY A 257 9.73 -30.73 16.66
CA GLY A 257 10.71 -31.65 16.08
C GLY A 257 11.64 -32.30 17.11
N MET A 258 11.68 -31.81 18.35
CA MET A 258 12.63 -32.25 19.37
C MET A 258 12.07 -33.37 20.28
N GLU A 259 10.76 -33.65 20.23
CA GLU A 259 10.09 -34.66 21.07
C GLU A 259 9.94 -36.06 20.42
N SER A 260 10.39 -36.29 19.18
CA SER A 260 10.28 -37.63 18.54
C SER A 260 11.60 -38.38 18.29
N VAL A 261 12.76 -37.82 18.70
CA VAL A 261 14.08 -38.49 18.54
C VAL A 261 14.52 -39.15 19.85
N THR A 262 13.63 -39.96 20.44
CA THR A 262 13.98 -40.91 21.50
C THR A 262 13.22 -42.22 21.23
N GLY A 263 13.59 -42.92 20.16
CA GLY A 263 12.94 -44.17 19.79
C GLY A 263 13.62 -44.90 18.65
N ASN A 264 14.52 -45.81 19.02
CA ASN A 264 15.13 -46.88 18.23
C ASN A 264 16.10 -46.51 17.10
N GLY A 265 17.37 -46.70 17.42
CA GLY A 265 18.43 -46.89 16.45
C GLY A 265 18.24 -48.14 15.60
N SER A 266 18.47 -47.97 14.31
CA SER A 266 19.03 -48.99 13.43
C SER A 266 19.95 -48.25 12.47
N GLN A 267 21.25 -48.38 12.68
CA GLN A 267 22.28 -47.96 11.75
C GLN A 267 22.00 -48.55 10.36
N ILE A 268 21.71 -47.68 9.39
CA ILE A 268 21.96 -47.99 7.98
C ILE A 268 23.00 -46.98 7.53
N HIS A 269 24.22 -47.49 7.40
CA HIS A 269 25.36 -46.82 6.83
C HIS A 269 25.13 -46.72 5.32
N SER A 270 24.69 -45.55 4.84
CA SER A 270 24.64 -45.23 3.41
C SER A 270 25.82 -44.33 3.06
N GLU A 271 26.63 -44.83 2.12
CA GLU A 271 27.80 -44.18 1.53
C GLU A 271 27.50 -42.78 0.98
N PRO A 272 28.52 -41.89 0.90
CA PRO A 272 28.38 -40.59 0.28
C PRO A 272 28.23 -40.73 -1.24
N GLU A 273 27.02 -40.50 -1.75
CA GLU A 273 26.81 -40.27 -3.19
C GLU A 273 27.67 -39.09 -3.64
N GLY A 274 28.55 -39.37 -4.60
CA GLY A 274 29.45 -38.40 -5.20
C GLY A 274 28.68 -37.21 -5.75
N MET A 275 29.12 -36.02 -5.36
CA MET A 275 28.65 -34.75 -5.89
C MET A 275 28.82 -34.76 -7.42
N SER A 276 27.70 -34.65 -8.16
CA SER A 276 27.75 -34.70 -9.63
C SER A 276 28.57 -33.53 -10.17
N ASP A 277 29.41 -33.79 -11.18
CA ASP A 277 30.31 -32.80 -11.82
C ASP A 277 29.58 -31.51 -12.26
N VAL A 278 28.28 -31.62 -12.54
CA VAL A 278 27.39 -30.50 -12.91
C VAL A 278 27.25 -29.49 -11.77
N GLU A 279 27.24 -29.95 -10.52
CA GLU A 279 27.04 -29.10 -9.35
C GLU A 279 28.34 -28.43 -8.90
N GLN A 280 29.49 -29.05 -9.20
CA GLN A 280 30.80 -28.46 -9.02
C GLN A 280 31.07 -27.36 -10.05
N GLN A 281 30.70 -27.58 -11.32
CA GLN A 281 30.86 -26.58 -12.38
C GLN A 281 29.98 -25.35 -12.17
N ARG A 282 28.78 -25.51 -11.58
CA ARG A 282 27.88 -24.40 -11.22
C ARG A 282 28.44 -23.50 -10.11
N ARG A 283 29.22 -24.06 -9.17
CA ARG A 283 29.84 -23.27 -8.09
C ARG A 283 31.03 -22.45 -8.58
N GLU A 284 31.75 -22.93 -9.58
CA GLU A 284 32.87 -22.18 -10.17
C GLU A 284 32.38 -20.98 -10.98
N THR A 285 31.26 -21.08 -11.70
CA THR A 285 30.74 -19.95 -12.50
C THR A 285 30.26 -18.79 -11.62
N VAL A 286 29.64 -19.08 -10.48
CA VAL A 286 29.17 -18.04 -9.53
C VAL A 286 30.34 -17.31 -8.85
N ARG A 287 31.51 -17.97 -8.72
CA ARG A 287 32.69 -17.37 -8.08
C ARG A 287 33.37 -16.32 -8.96
N PHE A 288 33.28 -16.44 -10.28
CA PHE A 288 33.88 -15.48 -11.21
C PHE A 288 33.08 -14.18 -11.36
N GLU A 289 31.75 -14.21 -11.18
CA GLU A 289 30.93 -12.98 -11.26
C GLU A 289 31.02 -12.09 -10.00
N GLN A 290 31.57 -12.58 -8.89
CA GLN A 290 31.74 -11.78 -7.66
C GLN A 290 33.09 -11.04 -7.58
N ILE A 291 34.01 -11.25 -8.52
CA ILE A 291 35.37 -10.70 -8.49
C ILE A 291 35.62 -9.70 -9.64
N ALA A 292 34.64 -9.48 -10.52
CA ALA A 292 34.67 -8.45 -11.56
C ALA A 292 33.74 -7.28 -11.19
#